data_AF-A0A1H7AAR9-F1
#
_entry.id   AF-A0A1H7AAR9-F1
#
_cell.length_a   1.000
_cell.length_b   1.000
_cell.length_c   1.000
_cell.angle_alpha   90.00
_cell.angle_beta   90.00
_cell.angle_gamma   90.00
#
_symmetry.space_group_name_H-M   'P 1'
#
loop_
_entity.id
_entity.type
_entity.pdbx_description
1 polymer ?
#
loop_
_entity_poly.entity_id
_entity_poly.type
_entity_poly.pdbx_seq_one_letter_code
_entity_poly.pdbx_strand_id
1 'polypeptide(L)'
;MKGRQLGERTSDLEVILNEPQHSFRWYEHDYPYPLARWNHHPEFEIHLIRQGNGKLLAGDYIGHFGPGHVALMGPGLPHDWISDLAPGQRIQGRDVVLQFDGEALLRLRETLPELGELQSLFSRARQGIEFSGETARTAAPLLEAIG
;
A
#
# COMPACT_ATOMS: atom_id res chain seq x y z
N MET A 1 -19.72 30.58 -18.94
CA MET A 1 -19.42 29.48 -17.99
C MET A 1 -18.43 28.55 -18.66
N LYS A 2 -17.13 28.62 -18.32
CA LYS A 2 -16.11 27.71 -18.86
C LYS A 2 -16.01 26.50 -17.93
N GLY A 3 -16.38 25.33 -18.44
CA GLY A 3 -16.21 24.07 -17.74
C GLY A 3 -14.73 23.85 -17.44
N ARG A 4 -14.42 23.60 -16.17
CA ARG A 4 -13.08 23.19 -15.74
C ARG A 4 -12.93 21.74 -16.15
N GLN A 5 -12.17 21.49 -17.22
CA GLN A 5 -11.76 20.16 -17.62
C GLN A 5 -10.91 19.61 -16.45
N LEU A 6 -11.45 18.65 -15.68
CA LEU A 6 -10.62 17.86 -14.77
C LEU A 6 -9.64 17.10 -15.68
N GLY A 7 -8.39 17.56 -15.75
CA GLY A 7 -7.35 16.80 -16.42
C GLY A 7 -7.24 15.43 -15.73
N GLU A 8 -7.16 14.36 -16.50
CA GLU A 8 -6.81 13.03 -15.99
C GLU A 8 -5.52 13.16 -15.17
N ARG A 9 -5.63 12.95 -13.87
CA ARG A 9 -4.48 12.99 -12.98
C ARG A 9 -3.77 11.66 -13.12
N THR A 10 -2.78 11.61 -14.02
CA THR A 10 -1.87 10.48 -14.14
C THR A 10 -1.15 10.28 -12.80
N SER A 11 -1.10 9.04 -12.33
CA SER A 11 -0.35 8.69 -11.12
C SER A 11 1.14 8.77 -11.38
N ASP A 12 1.89 9.21 -10.37
CA ASP A 12 3.35 9.23 -10.45
C ASP A 12 3.90 7.80 -10.36
N LEU A 13 4.98 7.50 -11.10
CA LEU A 13 5.72 6.26 -10.91
C LEU A 13 6.59 6.40 -9.65
N GLU A 14 6.38 5.52 -8.66
CA GLU A 14 7.33 5.34 -7.57
C GLU A 14 8.36 4.27 -7.96
N VAL A 15 9.64 4.60 -7.85
CA VAL A 15 10.73 3.67 -8.12
C VAL A 15 11.17 3.04 -6.80
N ILE A 16 10.96 1.73 -6.68
CA ILE A 16 11.37 0.96 -5.50
C ILE A 16 12.77 0.41 -5.75
N LEU A 17 13.70 0.78 -4.88
CA LEU A 17 15.06 0.25 -4.89
C LEU A 17 15.27 -0.59 -3.64
N ASN A 18 15.42 -1.89 -3.85
CA ASN A 18 15.79 -2.82 -2.78
C ASN A 18 17.31 -2.78 -2.57
N GLU A 19 17.73 -2.94 -1.32
CA GLU A 19 19.14 -3.19 -1.00
C GLU A 19 19.58 -4.53 -1.61
N PRO A 20 20.84 -4.69 -2.07
CA PRO A 20 21.29 -5.87 -2.81
C PRO A 20 21.06 -7.24 -2.13
N GLN A 21 20.88 -7.26 -0.80
CA GLN A 21 20.67 -8.47 0.00
C GLN A 21 19.22 -8.60 0.51
N HIS A 22 18.30 -7.81 -0.02
CA HIS A 22 16.90 -7.80 0.39
C HIS A 22 15.98 -8.05 -0.82
N SER A 23 14.99 -8.91 -0.63
CA SER A 23 13.94 -9.22 -1.64
C SER A 23 12.71 -8.32 -1.52
N PHE A 24 12.68 -7.46 -0.51
CA PHE A 24 11.59 -6.54 -0.19
C PHE A 24 12.15 -5.26 0.42
N ARG A 25 11.34 -4.19 0.39
CA ARG A 25 11.58 -2.94 1.11
C ARG A 25 10.53 -2.80 2.20
N TRP A 26 10.98 -2.64 3.44
CA TRP A 26 10.14 -2.28 4.57
C TRP A 26 10.53 -0.88 5.04
N TYR A 27 9.56 -0.03 5.34
CA TYR A 27 9.83 1.29 5.92
C TYR A 27 8.60 1.83 6.65
N GLU A 28 8.85 2.81 7.51
CA GLU A 28 7.82 3.63 8.13
C GLU A 28 8.05 5.10 7.84
N HIS A 29 6.97 5.89 7.89
CA HIS A 29 7.07 7.33 7.72
C HIS A 29 5.96 8.11 8.41
N ASP A 30 6.21 9.41 8.57
CA ASP A 30 5.23 10.40 8.99
C ASP A 30 4.25 10.73 7.87
N TYR A 31 3.26 11.58 8.14
CA TYR A 31 2.47 12.25 7.11
C TYR A 31 2.34 13.75 7.40
N PRO A 32 2.48 14.64 6.41
CA PRO A 32 2.80 14.37 5.00
C PRO A 32 4.22 13.82 4.77
N TYR A 33 4.38 13.00 3.73
CA TYR A 33 5.65 12.41 3.28
C TYR A 33 5.74 12.44 1.75
N PRO A 34 6.93 12.60 1.12
CA PRO A 34 7.03 12.75 -0.33
C PRO A 34 6.47 11.60 -1.17
N LEU A 35 6.39 10.38 -0.61
CA LEU A 35 5.80 9.22 -1.28
C LEU A 35 4.33 8.98 -0.89
N ALA A 36 3.79 9.70 0.11
CA ALA A 36 2.37 9.66 0.45
C ALA A 36 1.59 10.59 -0.48
N ARG A 37 1.42 10.15 -1.72
CA ARG A 37 0.74 10.84 -2.82
C ARG A 37 0.21 9.82 -3.82
N TRP A 38 -0.69 10.25 -4.70
CA TRP A 38 -1.17 9.48 -5.85
C TRP A 38 -0.04 8.94 -6.74
N ASN A 39 0.35 7.69 -6.51
CA ASN A 39 1.46 7.01 -7.18
C ASN A 39 1.07 5.57 -7.57
N HIS A 40 1.96 4.89 -8.26
CA HIS A 40 1.91 3.45 -8.55
C HIS A 40 3.33 2.89 -8.70
N HIS A 41 3.48 1.59 -8.50
CA HIS A 41 4.75 0.86 -8.63
C HIS A 41 4.48 -0.61 -9.04
N PRO A 42 5.46 -1.32 -9.63
CA PRO A 42 5.29 -2.71 -10.08
C PRO A 42 5.23 -3.75 -8.94
N GLU A 43 5.62 -3.39 -7.72
CA GLU A 43 5.62 -4.27 -6.55
C GLU A 43 4.19 -4.48 -6.00
N PHE A 44 4.03 -5.55 -5.22
CA PHE A 44 2.91 -5.63 -4.27
C PHE A 44 3.26 -4.80 -3.03
N GLU A 45 2.29 -4.09 -2.47
CA GLU A 45 2.45 -3.29 -1.25
C GLU A 45 1.45 -3.73 -0.17
N ILE A 46 1.94 -4.05 1.02
CA ILE A 46 1.13 -4.12 2.24
C ILE A 46 1.31 -2.80 3.00
N HIS A 47 0.20 -2.12 3.25
CA HIS A 47 0.18 -0.80 3.87
C HIS A 47 -0.65 -0.81 5.16
N LEU A 48 -0.04 -0.39 6.27
CA LEU A 48 -0.71 -0.19 7.56
C LEU A 48 -0.76 1.30 7.90
N ILE A 49 -1.96 1.77 8.25
CA ILE A 49 -2.14 3.07 8.90
C ILE A 49 -2.18 2.87 10.42
N ARG A 50 -1.18 3.38 11.14
CA ARG A 50 -1.13 3.37 12.60
C ARG A 50 -1.95 4.48 13.25
N GLN A 51 -2.04 5.64 12.59
CA GLN A 51 -2.62 6.85 13.18
C GLN A 51 -3.38 7.70 12.16
N GLY A 52 -4.29 8.55 12.66
CA GLY A 52 -5.08 9.46 11.83
C GLY A 52 -6.24 8.79 11.10
N ASN A 53 -7.05 9.61 10.43
CA ASN A 53 -8.19 9.18 9.62
C ASN A 53 -8.17 9.95 8.30
N GLY A 54 -8.87 9.43 7.30
CA GLY A 54 -8.97 10.11 6.02
C GLY A 54 -9.55 9.22 4.94
N LYS A 55 -9.10 9.45 3.71
CA LYS A 55 -9.60 8.73 2.52
C LYS A 55 -8.50 7.91 1.85
N LEU A 56 -8.83 6.67 1.55
CA LEU A 56 -8.09 5.83 0.63
C LEU A 56 -8.63 6.08 -0.78
N LEU A 57 -7.74 6.38 -1.72
CA LEU A 57 -8.00 6.32 -3.15
C LEU A 57 -7.24 5.13 -3.70
N ALA A 58 -7.90 4.23 -4.44
CA ALA A 58 -7.24 3.10 -5.09
C ALA A 58 -7.94 2.79 -6.43
N GLY A 59 -7.27 3.05 -7.55
CA GLY A 59 -7.89 2.97 -8.87
C GLY A 59 -9.12 3.87 -8.98
N ASP A 60 -10.30 3.28 -9.14
CA ASP A 60 -11.60 3.96 -9.17
C ASP A 60 -12.36 3.91 -7.83
N TYR A 61 -11.79 3.31 -6.80
CA TYR A 61 -12.35 3.21 -5.46
C TYR A 61 -11.96 4.41 -4.58
N ILE A 62 -12.93 4.89 -3.78
CA ILE A 62 -12.72 5.85 -2.70
C ILE A 62 -13.34 5.30 -1.42
N GLY A 63 -12.49 5.08 -0.42
CA GLY A 63 -12.86 4.55 0.89
C GLY A 63 -12.40 5.43 2.05
N HIS A 64 -12.80 5.08 3.26
CA HIS A 64 -12.30 5.71 4.48
C HIS A 64 -11.24 4.82 5.11
N PHE A 65 -10.23 5.40 5.75
CA PHE A 65 -9.30 4.68 6.60
C PHE A 65 -9.26 5.29 8.00
N GLY A 66 -8.79 4.48 8.96
CA GLY A 66 -8.45 4.90 10.31
C GLY A 66 -7.30 4.05 10.87
N PRO A 67 -6.96 4.20 12.16
CA PRO A 67 -5.92 3.40 12.80
C PRO A 67 -6.21 1.90 12.71
N GLY A 68 -5.21 1.11 12.35
CA GLY A 68 -5.32 -0.34 12.12
C GLY A 68 -5.85 -0.73 10.74
N HIS A 69 -6.07 0.23 9.84
CA HIS A 69 -6.39 -0.07 8.45
C HIS A 69 -5.20 -0.76 7.77
N VAL A 70 -5.41 -1.97 7.26
CA VAL A 70 -4.41 -2.75 6.53
C VAL A 70 -4.94 -3.03 5.13
N ALA A 71 -4.13 -2.72 4.11
CA ALA A 71 -4.47 -3.04 2.74
C ALA A 71 -3.30 -3.71 2.00
N LEU A 72 -3.63 -4.47 0.96
CA LEU A 72 -2.70 -5.02 -0.02
C LEU A 72 -3.03 -4.44 -1.40
N MET A 73 -2.09 -3.69 -1.97
CA MET A 73 -2.16 -3.15 -3.32
C MET A 73 -1.33 -4.02 -4.27
N GLY A 74 -1.91 -4.31 -5.43
CA GLY A 74 -1.25 -5.08 -6.47
C GLY A 74 -0.45 -4.20 -7.45
N PRO A 75 0.40 -4.84 -8.28
CA PRO A 75 1.25 -4.16 -9.25
C PRO A 75 0.50 -3.17 -10.14
N GLY A 76 1.00 -1.94 -10.18
CA GLY A 76 0.52 -0.88 -11.06
C GLY A 76 -0.84 -0.28 -10.69
N LEU A 77 -1.47 -0.70 -9.59
CA LEU A 77 -2.71 -0.10 -9.10
C LEU A 77 -2.40 1.26 -8.48
N PRO A 78 -2.89 2.38 -9.05
CA PRO A 78 -2.65 3.69 -8.47
C PRO A 78 -3.36 3.86 -7.14
N HIS A 79 -2.68 4.39 -6.12
CA HIS A 79 -3.27 4.55 -4.79
C HIS A 79 -2.72 5.77 -4.01
N ASP A 80 -3.45 6.19 -2.97
CA ASP A 80 -3.05 7.25 -2.02
C ASP A 80 -3.86 7.15 -0.71
N TRP A 81 -3.23 7.45 0.42
CA TRP A 81 -3.87 7.63 1.73
C TRP A 81 -3.80 9.09 2.15
N ILE A 82 -4.90 9.80 1.92
CA ILE A 82 -5.01 11.24 2.18
C ILE A 82 -5.61 11.44 3.57
N SER A 83 -4.80 11.86 4.55
CA SER A 83 -5.30 12.18 5.89
C SER A 83 -6.03 13.53 5.93
N ASP A 84 -7.08 13.59 6.74
CA ASP A 84 -7.83 14.81 7.05
C ASP A 84 -7.03 15.69 8.03
N LEU A 85 -6.07 16.46 7.51
CA LEU A 85 -5.23 17.36 8.30
C LEU A 85 -5.48 18.83 7.99
N ALA A 86 -5.45 19.66 9.03
CA ALA A 86 -5.36 21.10 8.86
C ALA A 86 -3.96 21.50 8.34
N PRO A 87 -3.83 22.65 7.64
CA PRO A 87 -2.54 23.11 7.15
C PRO A 87 -1.48 23.20 8.27
N GLY A 88 -0.31 22.61 8.02
CA GLY A 88 0.81 22.58 8.97
C GLY A 88 0.76 21.46 10.01
N GLN A 89 -0.33 20.68 10.09
CA GLN A 89 -0.37 19.50 10.94
C GLN A 89 0.46 18.35 10.35
N ARG A 90 0.97 17.50 11.23
CA ARG A 90 1.73 16.30 10.89
C ARG A 90 1.34 15.16 11.82
N ILE A 91 1.37 13.94 11.32
CA ILE A 91 1.19 12.71 12.09
C ILE A 91 2.52 11.96 12.06
N GLN A 92 3.14 11.77 13.21
CA GLN A 92 4.41 11.04 13.30
C GLN A 92 4.18 9.53 13.25
N GLY A 93 5.02 8.80 12.51
CA GLY A 93 4.92 7.34 12.37
C GLY A 93 3.52 6.90 11.93
N ARG A 94 2.95 7.57 10.93
CA ARG A 94 1.59 7.28 10.48
C ARG A 94 1.54 5.93 9.76
N ASP A 95 2.52 5.65 8.92
CA ASP A 95 2.47 4.53 7.98
C ASP A 95 3.55 3.48 8.30
N VAL A 96 3.25 2.23 7.99
CA VAL A 96 4.20 1.14 7.84
C VAL A 96 3.93 0.46 6.50
N VAL A 97 4.96 0.29 5.69
CA VAL A 97 4.84 -0.14 4.30
C VAL A 97 5.83 -1.28 4.03
N LEU A 98 5.33 -2.35 3.41
CA LEU A 98 6.15 -3.47 2.90
C LEU A 98 5.88 -3.65 1.40
N GLN A 99 6.91 -3.43 0.58
CA GLN A 99 6.87 -3.58 -0.87
C GLN A 99 7.73 -4.77 -1.31
N PHE A 100 7.21 -5.64 -2.16
CA PHE A 100 7.93 -6.85 -2.61
C PHE A 100 7.53 -7.30 -4.02
N ASP A 101 8.44 -8.00 -4.69
CA ASP A 101 8.16 -8.65 -5.99
C ASP A 101 7.35 -9.94 -5.77
N GLY A 102 6.02 -9.82 -5.86
CA GLY A 102 5.12 -10.95 -5.73
C GLY A 102 5.20 -11.96 -6.88
N GLU A 103 5.62 -11.55 -8.07
CA GLU A 103 5.84 -12.48 -9.19
C GLU A 103 7.09 -13.33 -8.94
N ALA A 104 8.16 -12.76 -8.40
CA ALA A 104 9.32 -13.52 -7.93
C ALA A 104 8.95 -14.50 -6.81
N LEU A 105 8.16 -14.05 -5.84
CA LEU A 105 7.68 -14.91 -4.75
C LEU A 105 6.83 -16.07 -5.28
N LEU A 106 5.94 -15.83 -6.25
CA LEU A 106 5.14 -16.89 -6.87
C LEU A 106 5.99 -17.88 -7.68
N ARG A 107 7.07 -17.44 -8.34
CA ARG A 107 7.98 -18.34 -9.06
C ARG A 107 8.63 -19.38 -8.13
N LEU A 108 8.87 -19.04 -6.87
CA LEU A 108 9.43 -19.97 -5.89
C LEU A 108 8.54 -21.20 -5.64
N ARG A 109 7.26 -21.16 -6.03
CA ARG A 109 6.34 -22.31 -5.92
C ARG A 109 6.81 -23.55 -6.68
N GLU A 110 7.65 -23.38 -7.68
CA GLU A 110 8.25 -24.51 -8.42
C GLU A 110 9.13 -25.38 -7.52
N THR A 111 9.66 -24.80 -6.44
CA THR A 111 10.45 -25.48 -5.42
C THR A 111 9.70 -25.62 -4.09
N LEU A 112 8.84 -24.66 -3.75
CA LEU A 112 8.06 -24.57 -2.50
C LEU A 112 6.56 -24.55 -2.81
N PRO A 113 5.94 -25.72 -3.09
CA PRO A 113 4.58 -25.78 -3.66
C PRO A 113 3.50 -25.11 -2.80
N GLU A 114 3.71 -25.00 -1.49
CA GLU A 114 2.83 -24.29 -0.55
C GLU A 114 2.65 -22.81 -0.92
N LEU A 115 3.64 -22.18 -1.56
CA LEU A 115 3.52 -20.80 -2.06
C LEU A 115 2.50 -20.65 -3.20
N GLY A 116 2.05 -21.77 -3.79
CA GLY A 116 0.97 -21.76 -4.78
C GLY A 116 -0.34 -21.19 -4.24
N GLU A 117 -0.58 -21.27 -2.93
CA GLU A 117 -1.78 -20.71 -2.28
C GLU A 117 -1.88 -19.18 -2.43
N LEU A 118 -0.75 -18.49 -2.59
CA LEU A 118 -0.69 -17.04 -2.78
C LEU A 118 -1.27 -16.59 -4.13
N GLN A 119 -1.38 -17.47 -5.12
CA GLN A 119 -1.81 -17.12 -6.48
C GLN A 119 -3.19 -16.46 -6.50
N SER A 120 -4.12 -16.99 -5.70
CA SER A 120 -5.49 -16.45 -5.61
C SER A 120 -5.50 -15.08 -4.92
N LEU A 121 -4.73 -14.93 -3.84
CA LEU A 121 -4.57 -13.65 -3.15
C LEU A 121 -4.00 -12.58 -4.08
N PHE A 122 -2.92 -12.89 -4.80
CA PHE A 122 -2.25 -11.94 -5.68
C PHE A 122 -3.09 -11.55 -6.90
N SER A 123 -3.87 -12.49 -7.43
CA SER A 123 -4.83 -12.19 -8.51
C SER A 123 -5.87 -11.16 -8.06
N ARG A 124 -6.42 -11.33 -6.84
CA ARG A 124 -7.39 -10.40 -6.26
C ARG A 124 -6.78 -9.04 -5.91
N ALA A 125 -5.55 -9.04 -5.40
CA ALA A 125 -4.83 -7.83 -5.01
C ALA A 125 -4.56 -6.87 -6.17
N ARG A 126 -4.63 -7.31 -7.43
CA ARG A 126 -4.59 -6.41 -8.60
C ARG A 126 -5.67 -5.32 -8.59
N GLN A 127 -6.76 -5.53 -7.85
CA GLN A 127 -7.84 -4.54 -7.65
C GLN A 127 -7.79 -3.88 -6.26
N GLY A 128 -6.76 -4.19 -5.46
CA GLY A 128 -6.67 -3.79 -4.07
C GLY A 128 -7.48 -4.71 -3.15
N ILE A 129 -6.96 -4.96 -1.95
CA ILE A 129 -7.67 -5.68 -0.88
C ILE A 129 -7.53 -4.88 0.39
N GLU A 130 -8.65 -4.48 0.99
CA GLU A 130 -8.70 -4.06 2.38
C GLU A 130 -8.93 -5.28 3.28
N PHE A 131 -8.09 -5.45 4.29
CA PHE A 131 -8.31 -6.45 5.34
C PHE A 131 -9.07 -5.81 6.50
N SER A 132 -10.01 -6.56 7.07
CA SER A 132 -10.83 -6.11 8.19
C SER A 132 -10.95 -7.19 9.26
N GLY A 133 -11.49 -6.82 10.42
CA GLY A 133 -11.72 -7.74 11.53
C GLY A 133 -10.43 -8.36 12.07
N GLU A 134 -10.44 -9.68 12.26
CA GLU A 134 -9.31 -10.39 12.87
C GLU A 134 -8.06 -10.41 12.00
N THR A 135 -8.22 -10.45 10.68
CA THR A 135 -7.10 -10.44 9.75
C THR A 135 -6.30 -9.16 9.87
N ALA A 136 -6.96 -8.00 9.92
CA ALA A 136 -6.28 -6.72 10.12
C ALA A 136 -5.59 -6.63 11.48
N ARG A 137 -6.28 -7.06 12.55
CA ARG A 137 -5.72 -7.10 13.92
C ARG A 137 -4.50 -7.99 14.05
N THR A 138 -4.44 -9.07 13.27
CA THR A 138 -3.28 -9.98 13.23
C THR A 138 -2.17 -9.43 12.34
N ALA A 139 -2.51 -8.89 11.17
CA ALA A 139 -1.53 -8.41 10.20
C ALA A 139 -0.77 -7.17 10.68
N ALA A 140 -1.45 -6.24 11.36
CA ALA A 140 -0.83 -4.99 11.82
C ALA A 140 0.43 -5.21 12.69
N PRO A 141 0.38 -5.96 13.82
CA PRO A 141 1.56 -6.19 14.65
C PRO A 141 2.62 -7.05 13.95
N LEU A 142 2.23 -7.94 13.01
CA LEU A 142 3.19 -8.70 12.22
C LEU A 142 3.99 -7.79 11.28
N LEU A 143 3.33 -6.82 10.66
CA LEU A 143 3.99 -5.85 9.78
C LEU A 143 4.93 -4.93 10.56
N GLU A 144 4.54 -4.52 11.76
CA GLU A 144 5.39 -3.72 12.66
C GLU A 144 6.63 -4.50 13.12
N ALA A 145 6.50 -5.80 13.40
CA ALA A 145 7.60 -6.63 13.90
C ALA A 145 8.65 -7.02 12.85
N ILE A 146 8.47 -6.65 11.58
CA ILE A 146 9.47 -6.88 10.52
C ILE A 146 10.67 -5.93 10.65
N GLY A 147 10.41 -4.70 11.10
CA GLY A 147 11.41 -3.62 11.22
C GLY A 147 12.11 -3.56 12.57
#